data_AF-A0A453KN02-F1
#
_entry.id   AF-A0A453KN02-F1
#
_cell.length_a   1.000
_cell.length_b   1.000
_cell.length_c   1.000
_cell.angle_alpha   90.00
_cell.angle_beta   90.00
_cell.angle_gamma   90.00
#
_symmetry.space_group_name_H-M   'P 1'
#
loop_
_entity.id
_entity.type
_entity.pdbx_description
1 polymer ?
#
loop_
_entity_poly.entity_id
_entity_poly.type
_entity_poly.pdbx_seq_one_letter_code
_entity_poly.pdbx_strand_id
1 'polypeptide(L)'
;MLAKSHRVTEDGIDEVMQTNYIGPFILTSILLPLLKNSPVPSRVVNLTSFTHRCVSEIDVSEEALQGVKFGQHSVGGSYPLASTYEYTKFCLLVFSYELHRQLNISSGISVMYVPF
;
A
#
# COMPACT_ATOMS: atom_id res chain seq x y z
N MET A 1 13.72 0.37 -10.27
CA MET A 1 13.74 1.62 -11.05
C MET A 1 12.52 2.43 -10.62
N LEU A 2 12.65 3.72 -10.30
CA LEU A 2 11.52 4.54 -9.87
C LEU A 2 10.70 5.02 -11.09
N ALA A 3 9.38 5.16 -10.93
CA ALA A 3 8.47 5.62 -11.98
C ALA A 3 8.72 7.10 -12.30
N LYS A 4 8.96 7.43 -13.57
CA LYS A 4 9.45 8.77 -13.93
C LYS A 4 8.33 9.79 -14.19
N SER A 5 7.10 9.32 -14.31
CA SER A 5 5.94 10.13 -14.68
C SER A 5 4.67 9.50 -14.14
N HIS A 6 3.69 10.32 -13.80
CA HIS A 6 2.34 9.87 -13.44
C HIS A 6 1.73 9.09 -14.61
N ARG A 7 1.07 7.98 -14.30
CA ARG A 7 0.37 7.11 -15.26
C ARG A 7 -0.89 6.60 -14.61
N VAL A 8 -1.96 6.56 -15.39
CA VAL A 8 -3.24 5.97 -14.99
C VAL A 8 -3.39 4.63 -15.72
N THR A 9 -3.84 3.62 -15.00
CA THR A 9 -4.12 2.29 -15.55
C THR A 9 -5.46 2.24 -16.28
N GLU A 10 -5.77 1.11 -16.91
CA GLU A 10 -7.08 0.89 -17.56
C GLU A 10 -8.25 0.92 -16.55
N ASP A 11 -7.98 0.67 -15.27
CA ASP A 11 -8.96 0.73 -14.18
C ASP A 11 -9.19 2.16 -13.66
N GLY A 12 -8.54 3.17 -14.26
CA GLY A 12 -8.68 4.57 -13.85
C GLY A 12 -7.93 4.93 -12.55
N ILE A 13 -6.96 4.13 -12.14
CA ILE A 13 -6.21 4.29 -10.88
C ILE A 13 -4.77 4.71 -11.18
N ASP A 14 -4.13 5.49 -10.31
CA ASP A 14 -2.70 5.77 -10.43
C ASP A 14 -1.88 4.46 -10.39
N GLU A 15 -0.94 4.30 -11.32
CA GLU A 15 -0.15 3.08 -11.47
C GLU A 15 0.64 2.72 -10.21
N VAL A 16 1.17 3.71 -9.48
CA VAL A 16 1.93 3.49 -8.24
C VAL A 16 0.98 3.05 -7.13
N MET A 17 -0.18 3.71 -6.98
CA MET A 17 -1.24 3.31 -6.04
C MET A 17 -1.71 1.88 -6.32
N GLN A 18 -1.97 1.57 -7.59
CA GLN A 18 -2.47 0.26 -7.98
C GLN A 18 -1.43 -0.83 -7.72
N THR A 19 -0.18 -0.60 -8.12
CA THR A 19 0.89 -1.59 -7.99
C THR A 19 1.32 -1.81 -6.55
N ASN A 20 1.45 -0.74 -5.76
CA ASN A 20 2.08 -0.82 -4.45
C ASN A 20 1.10 -0.98 -3.28
N TYR A 21 -0.19 -0.70 -3.48
CA TYR A 21 -1.19 -0.80 -2.41
C TYR A 21 -2.42 -1.62 -2.81
N ILE A 22 -3.14 -1.22 -3.86
CA ILE A 22 -4.44 -1.86 -4.20
C ILE A 22 -4.25 -3.31 -4.64
N GLY A 23 -3.26 -3.59 -5.48
CA GLY A 23 -2.90 -4.95 -5.88
C GLY A 23 -2.60 -5.85 -4.68
N PRO A 24 -1.63 -5.50 -3.81
CA PRO A 24 -1.35 -6.25 -2.58
C PRO A 24 -2.55 -6.41 -1.65
N PHE A 25 -3.39 -5.38 -1.50
CA PHE A 25 -4.62 -5.44 -0.70
C PHE A 25 -5.59 -6.51 -1.25
N ILE A 26 -5.95 -6.41 -2.53
CA ILE A 26 -6.87 -7.35 -3.20
C ILE A 26 -6.30 -8.77 -3.20
N LEU A 27 -5.03 -8.93 -3.57
CA LEU A 27 -4.36 -10.23 -3.59
C LEU A 27 -4.43 -10.90 -2.21
N THR A 28 -4.14 -10.15 -1.15
CA THR A 28 -4.21 -10.66 0.22
C THR A 28 -5.63 -11.08 0.57
N SER A 29 -6.64 -10.27 0.22
CA SER A 29 -8.05 -10.62 0.45
C SER A 29 -8.48 -11.90 -0.25
N ILE A 30 -8.07 -12.10 -1.51
CA ILE A 30 -8.37 -13.30 -2.30
C ILE A 30 -7.69 -14.54 -1.71
N LEU A 31 -6.44 -14.42 -1.27
CA LEU A 31 -5.68 -15.53 -0.71
C LEU A 31 -6.05 -15.84 0.75
N LEU A 32 -6.72 -14.92 1.44
CA LEU A 32 -6.97 -15.03 2.87
C LEU A 32 -7.71 -16.34 3.27
N PRO A 33 -8.77 -16.79 2.57
CA PRO A 33 -9.41 -18.06 2.89
C PRO A 33 -8.45 -19.26 2.75
N LEU A 34 -7.52 -19.23 1.78
CA LEU A 34 -6.53 -20.29 1.60
C LEU A 34 -5.52 -20.31 2.75
N LEU A 35 -5.05 -19.13 3.16
CA LEU A 35 -4.13 -19.00 4.31
C LEU A 35 -4.77 -19.47 5.62
N LYS A 36 -6.08 -19.21 5.80
CA LYS A 36 -6.84 -19.66 6.98
C LYS A 36 -7.04 -21.17 7.03
N ASN A 37 -7.17 -21.82 5.87
CA ASN A 37 -7.38 -23.27 5.76
C ASN A 37 -6.07 -24.05 5.60
N SER A 38 -4.92 -23.38 5.62
CA SER A 38 -3.62 -24.03 5.51
C SER A 38 -3.39 -24.98 6.70
N PRO A 39 -2.94 -26.23 6.48
CA PRO A 39 -2.60 -27.15 7.56
C PRO A 39 -1.29 -26.77 8.29
N VAL A 40 -0.53 -25.82 7.74
CA VAL A 40 0.71 -25.30 8.32
C VAL A 40 0.57 -23.81 8.65
N PRO A 41 1.34 -23.28 9.64
CA PRO A 41 1.29 -21.87 10.00
C PRO A 41 1.52 -20.95 8.79
N SER A 42 0.63 -19.97 8.62
CA SER A 42 0.68 -19.01 7.52
C SER A 42 1.12 -17.63 8.00
N ARG A 43 1.72 -16.86 7.10
CA ARG A 43 2.15 -15.48 7.35
C ARG A 43 1.91 -14.59 6.12
N VAL A 44 1.51 -13.36 6.38
CA VAL A 44 1.50 -12.26 5.40
C VAL A 44 2.62 -11.29 5.75
N VAL A 45 3.50 -11.00 4.79
CA VAL A 45 4.61 -10.06 4.96
C VAL A 45 4.48 -8.93 3.95
N ASN A 46 4.22 -7.72 4.42
CA ASN A 46 4.10 -6.53 3.58
C ASN A 46 5.41 -5.73 3.57
N LEU A 47 5.94 -5.44 2.38
CA LEU A 47 7.14 -4.64 2.20
C LEU A 47 6.81 -3.14 2.11
N THR A 48 7.09 -2.45 3.20
CA THR A 48 6.90 -1.00 3.35
C THR A 48 8.22 -0.25 3.11
N SER A 49 8.24 1.07 3.28
CA SER A 49 9.48 1.86 3.21
C SER A 49 9.46 2.97 4.27
N PHE A 50 10.62 3.40 4.78
CA PHE A 50 10.71 4.50 5.77
C PHE A 50 10.04 5.81 5.35
N THR A 51 9.85 5.98 4.04
CA THR A 51 9.13 7.07 3.39
C THR A 51 7.66 7.20 3.84
N HIS A 52 7.04 6.16 4.41
CA HIS A 52 5.69 6.26 5.01
C HIS A 52 5.58 7.35 6.09
N ARG A 53 6.70 7.76 6.70
CA ARG A 53 6.76 8.82 7.74
C ARG A 53 6.68 10.24 7.17
N CYS A 54 6.82 10.39 5.86
CA CYS A 54 6.77 11.69 5.17
C CYS A 54 5.35 12.12 4.82
N VAL A 55 4.36 11.24 4.99
CA VAL A 55 2.94 11.54 4.76
C VAL A 55 2.44 12.49 5.85
N SER A 56 2.06 13.70 5.44
CA SER A 56 1.52 14.74 6.33
C SER A 56 -0.01 14.80 6.35
N GLU A 57 -0.66 14.26 5.32
CA GLU A 57 -2.12 14.33 5.15
C GLU A 57 -2.68 12.95 4.75
N ILE A 58 -3.84 12.62 5.30
CA ILE A 58 -4.57 11.39 4.96
C ILE A 58 -5.74 11.78 4.07
N ASP A 59 -5.77 11.24 2.86
CA ASP A 59 -6.83 11.49 1.89
C ASP A 59 -7.40 10.17 1.35
N VAL A 60 -8.67 9.91 1.69
CA VAL A 60 -9.41 8.71 1.30
C VAL A 60 -10.36 8.95 0.12
N SER A 61 -10.25 10.09 -0.55
CA SER A 61 -11.06 10.44 -1.70
C SER A 61 -10.65 9.66 -2.97
N GLU A 62 -11.58 9.54 -3.91
CA GLU A 62 -11.31 8.95 -5.22
C GLU A 62 -10.20 9.70 -5.97
N GLU A 63 -10.08 11.01 -5.78
CA GLU A 63 -9.01 11.81 -6.40
C GLU A 63 -7.62 11.44 -5.88
N ALA A 64 -7.53 10.97 -4.63
CA ALA A 64 -6.28 10.44 -4.07
C ALA A 64 -5.91 9.09 -4.71
N LEU A 65 -6.89 8.24 -5.01
CA LEU A 65 -6.69 6.96 -5.71
C LEU A 65 -6.24 7.15 -7.16
N GLN A 66 -6.70 8.22 -7.82
CA GLN A 66 -6.28 8.60 -9.17
C GLN A 66 -4.89 9.27 -9.19
N GLY A 67 -4.28 9.55 -8.03
CA GLY A 67 -2.98 10.21 -7.91
C GLY A 67 -3.01 11.70 -8.28
N VAL A 68 -4.19 12.28 -8.51
CA VAL A 68 -4.38 13.64 -9.03
C VAL A 68 -3.96 14.70 -8.00
N LYS A 69 -4.15 14.43 -6.71
CA LYS A 69 -3.82 15.36 -5.63
C LYS A 69 -2.34 15.38 -5.22
N PHE A 70 -1.61 14.31 -5.51
CA PHE A 70 -0.22 14.17 -5.10
C PHE A 70 0.77 14.78 -6.10
N GLY A 71 0.29 15.25 -7.26
CA GLY A 71 1.08 15.91 -8.29
C GLY A 71 1.13 17.44 -8.13
N GLN A 72 2.36 17.98 -8.14
CA GLN A 72 2.78 19.41 -8.21
C GLN A 72 3.37 20.07 -6.94
N HIS A 73 4.04 19.33 -6.06
CA HIS A 73 4.99 19.97 -5.11
C HIS A 73 6.39 19.35 -5.20
N SER A 74 7.02 19.46 -6.37
CA SER A 74 8.48 19.36 -6.49
C SER A 74 9.10 20.75 -6.32
N VAL A 75 8.90 21.39 -5.17
CA VAL A 75 9.72 22.56 -4.81
C VAL A 75 11.08 22.03 -4.36
N GLY A 76 12.01 21.90 -5.31
CA GLY A 76 13.42 21.57 -5.05
C GLY A 76 13.80 20.11 -5.32
N GLY A 77 13.98 19.75 -6.60
CA GLY A 77 14.78 18.57 -7.01
C GLY A 77 14.32 17.17 -6.56
N SER A 78 13.19 17.05 -5.85
CA SER A 78 12.67 15.79 -5.34
C SER A 78 12.02 14.93 -6.44
N TYR A 79 12.02 13.61 -6.23
CA TYR A 79 11.41 12.62 -7.13
C TYR A 79 9.94 12.97 -7.40
N PRO A 80 9.49 13.10 -8.68
CA PRO A 80 8.17 13.64 -9.02
C PRO A 80 6.96 12.90 -8.44
N LEU A 81 7.12 11.62 -8.09
CA LEU A 81 6.07 10.78 -7.53
C LEU A 81 6.38 10.37 -6.08
N ALA A 82 7.22 11.14 -5.38
CA ALA A 82 7.61 10.86 -4.00
C ALA A 82 6.39 10.79 -3.08
N SER A 83 5.52 11.80 -3.15
CA SER A 83 4.27 11.90 -2.40
C SER A 83 3.35 10.69 -2.62
N THR A 84 3.09 10.32 -3.88
CA THR A 84 2.25 9.15 -4.20
C THR A 84 2.88 7.87 -3.65
N TYR A 85 4.18 7.68 -3.86
CA TYR A 85 4.89 6.50 -3.38
C TYR A 85 4.88 6.42 -1.84
N GLU A 86 5.21 7.52 -1.15
CA GLU A 86 5.14 7.67 0.32
C GLU A 86 3.75 7.29 0.83
N TYR A 87 2.71 7.80 0.16
CA TYR A 87 1.33 7.49 0.48
C TYR A 87 1.01 6.01 0.32
N THR A 88 1.46 5.36 -0.76
CA THR A 88 1.27 3.90 -0.94
C THR A 88 1.87 3.10 0.21
N LYS A 89 3.04 3.53 0.72
CA LYS A 89 3.74 2.84 1.80
C LYS A 89 3.08 3.10 3.15
N PHE A 90 2.49 4.27 3.35
CA PHE A 90 1.61 4.54 4.48
C PHE A 90 0.34 3.67 4.45
N CYS A 91 -0.36 3.61 3.32
CA CYS A 91 -1.54 2.77 3.17
C CYS A 91 -1.24 1.29 3.46
N LEU A 92 -0.11 0.78 2.96
CA LEU A 92 0.28 -0.61 3.19
C LEU A 92 0.65 -0.89 4.67
N LEU A 93 1.19 0.10 5.38
CA LEU A 93 1.44 0.02 6.82
C LEU A 93 0.11 -0.05 7.60
N VAL A 94 -0.81 0.87 7.33
CA VAL A 94 -2.14 0.89 7.95
C VAL A 94 -2.89 -0.40 7.67
N PHE A 95 -2.84 -0.90 6.44
CA PHE A 95 -3.41 -2.19 6.07
C PHE A 95 -2.80 -3.35 6.86
N SER A 96 -1.48 -3.35 7.08
CA SER A 96 -0.83 -4.38 7.89
C SER A 96 -1.32 -4.39 9.35
N TYR A 97 -1.54 -3.20 9.93
CA TYR A 97 -2.13 -3.09 11.28
C TYR A 97 -3.57 -3.60 11.32
N GLU A 98 -4.40 -3.20 10.36
CA GLU A 98 -5.80 -3.61 10.33
C GLU A 98 -5.94 -5.11 10.06
N LEU A 99 -5.16 -5.65 9.13
CA LEU A 99 -5.12 -7.07 8.84
C LEU A 99 -4.68 -7.86 10.08
N HIS A 100 -3.64 -7.40 10.79
CA HIS A 100 -3.23 -8.01 12.05
C HIS A 100 -4.38 -8.01 13.06
N ARG A 101 -5.06 -6.88 13.25
CA ARG A 101 -6.19 -6.74 14.18
C ARG A 101 -7.32 -7.74 13.87
N GLN A 102 -7.66 -7.92 12.59
CA GLN A 102 -8.70 -8.85 12.16
C GLN A 102 -8.30 -10.33 12.32
N LEU A 103 -7.03 -10.66 12.03
CA LEU A 103 -6.56 -12.05 12.00
C LEU A 103 -6.11 -12.58 13.36
N ASN A 104 -5.59 -11.71 14.24
CA ASN A 104 -5.20 -12.07 15.60
C ASN A 104 -6.40 -12.58 16.41
N ILE A 105 -7.61 -12.09 16.08
CA ILE A 105 -8.85 -12.54 16.72
C ILE A 105 -9.30 -13.93 16.21
N SER A 106 -8.89 -14.36 15.01
CA SER A 106 -9.66 -15.37 14.27
C SER A 106 -8.90 -16.56 13.68
N SER A 107 -7.57 -16.48 13.46
CA SER A 107 -6.95 -17.46 12.53
C SER A 107 -5.49 -17.84 12.79
N GLY A 108 -4.82 -17.26 13.80
CA GLY A 108 -3.40 -17.60 14.10
C GLY A 108 -2.41 -17.23 12.97
N ILE A 109 -2.87 -16.54 11.91
CA ILE A 109 -2.04 -16.04 10.83
C ILE A 109 -1.23 -14.86 11.38
N SER A 110 0.09 -14.94 11.23
CA SER A 110 0.96 -13.83 11.59
C SER A 110 1.00 -12.78 10.47
N VAL A 111 0.98 -11.51 10.84
CA VAL A 111 1.10 -10.38 9.91
C VAL A 111 2.33 -9.58 10.31
N MET A 112 3.21 -9.30 9.35
CA MET A 112 4.42 -8.51 9.56
C MET A 112 4.53 -7.44 8.47
N TYR A 113 5.11 -6.31 8.83
CA TYR A 113 5.59 -5.34 7.86
C TYR A 113 7.10 -5.16 8.03
N VAL A 114 7.79 -4.90 6.93
CA VAL A 114 9.24 -4.64 6.93
C VAL A 114 9.49 -3.31 6.22
N PRO A 115 10.06 -2.30 6.90
CA PRO A 115 10.44 -1.04 6.25
C PRO A 115 11.81 -1.17 5.57
N PHE A 116 11.90 -0.72 4.32
CA PHE A 116 13.14 -0.53 3.57
C PHE A 116 13.47 0.96 3.33
#